data_AF-A0A9X1TK99-F1
#
_entry.id   AF-A0A9X1TK99-F1
#
_cell.length_a   1.000
_cell.length_b   1.000
_cell.length_c   1.000
_cell.angle_alpha   90.00
_cell.angle_beta   90.00
_cell.angle_gamma   90.00
#
_symmetry.space_group_name_H-M   'P 1'
#
loop_
_entity.id
_entity.type
_entity.pdbx_description
1 polymer ?
#
loop_
_entity_poly.entity_id
_entity_poly.type
_entity_poly.pdbx_seq_one_letter_code
_entity_poly.pdbx_strand_id
1 'polypeptide(L)'
;MEKDASPDSGGHGDIENALFVAGVDYVSPWREANEVAEELNAAMEALGVDVRSVRAVAHVGPRGEPVVWLRLEGARLVAWRLRGAAAISGARVVRFERTADETEGDLRRGAA
;
A
#
# COMPACT_ATOMS: atom_id res chain seq x y z
N MET A 1 36.10 20.13 -33.38
CA MET A 1 36.44 19.44 -32.11
C MET A 1 35.95 20.34 -31.01
N GLU A 2 34.68 20.22 -30.63
CA GLU A 2 34.19 20.79 -29.36
C GLU A 2 32.93 20.02 -28.96
N LYS A 3 32.93 19.61 -27.70
CA LYS A 3 32.08 18.61 -27.08
C LYS A 3 31.23 19.35 -26.06
N ASP A 4 30.05 19.80 -26.48
CA ASP A 4 29.04 20.32 -25.56
C ASP A 4 27.97 19.25 -25.37
N ALA A 5 28.37 18.17 -24.69
CA ALA A 5 27.43 17.28 -24.03
C ALA A 5 27.12 17.92 -22.67
N SER A 6 26.02 18.68 -22.62
CA SER A 6 25.37 19.07 -21.37
C SER A 6 25.07 17.80 -20.57
N PRO A 7 25.50 17.67 -19.30
CA PRO A 7 25.16 16.51 -18.51
C PRO A 7 23.67 16.55 -18.21
N ASP A 8 22.99 15.58 -18.82
CA ASP A 8 21.73 14.98 -18.39
C ASP A 8 21.43 15.30 -16.91
N SER A 9 20.46 16.19 -16.70
CA SER A 9 19.81 16.42 -15.43
C SER A 9 19.00 15.17 -15.08
N GLY A 10 19.70 14.13 -14.63
CA GLY A 10 19.12 12.89 -14.16
C GLY A 10 18.13 13.18 -13.03
N GLY A 11 16.90 12.74 -13.24
CA GLY A 11 15.77 12.94 -12.34
C GLY A 11 16.10 12.50 -10.91
N HIS A 12 16.11 13.46 -9.99
CA HIS A 12 16.26 13.24 -8.55
C HIS A 12 14.95 12.79 -7.87
N GLY A 13 13.97 12.26 -8.65
CA GLY A 13 12.61 12.01 -8.16
C GLY A 13 12.45 10.78 -7.26
N ASP A 14 13.41 9.84 -7.25
CA ASP A 14 13.18 8.52 -6.68
C ASP A 14 14.08 8.14 -5.48
N ILE A 15 15.07 8.97 -5.14
CA ILE A 15 16.00 8.64 -4.03
C ILE A 15 15.35 8.90 -2.67
N GLU A 16 14.51 9.93 -2.56
CA GLU A 16 13.82 10.26 -1.30
C GLU A 16 12.75 9.23 -0.91
N ASN A 17 12.25 8.42 -1.84
CA ASN A 17 11.31 7.33 -1.57
C ASN A 17 11.99 6.03 -1.09
N ALA A 18 13.32 5.95 -1.16
CA ALA A 18 14.09 4.74 -0.81
C ALA A 18 14.88 4.87 0.51
N LEU A 19 14.86 6.05 1.14
CA LEU A 19 15.60 6.34 2.37
C LEU A 19 14.65 6.39 3.56
N PHE A 20 15.00 5.64 4.62
CA PHE A 20 14.32 5.75 5.91
C PHE A 20 14.45 7.18 6.43
N VAL A 21 13.31 7.83 6.68
CA VAL A 21 13.26 9.19 7.22
C VAL A 21 13.40 9.12 8.73
N ALA A 22 14.43 9.79 9.27
CA ALA A 22 14.65 9.84 10.71
C ALA A 22 13.45 10.49 11.42
N GLY A 23 12.96 9.84 12.49
CA GLY A 23 11.81 10.32 13.27
C GLY A 23 10.45 9.83 12.77
N VAL A 24 10.38 9.10 11.65
CA VAL A 24 9.17 8.42 11.19
C VAL A 24 9.07 7.05 11.88
N ASP A 25 7.89 6.74 12.41
CA ASP A 25 7.58 5.40 12.92
C ASP A 25 7.18 4.49 11.76
N TYR A 26 8.04 3.52 11.47
CA TYR A 26 7.79 2.48 10.45
C TYR A 26 7.27 1.17 11.05
N VAL A 27 7.26 1.02 12.37
CA VAL A 27 6.91 -0.25 13.03
C VAL A 27 5.42 -0.34 13.30
N SER A 28 4.82 0.71 13.86
CA SER A 28 3.37 0.69 14.15
C SER A 28 2.53 0.57 12.88
N PRO A 29 2.81 1.33 11.80
CA PRO A 29 2.10 1.17 10.53
C PRO A 29 2.34 -0.19 9.87
N TRP A 30 3.55 -0.77 10.02
CA TRP A 30 3.81 -2.12 9.51
C TRP A 30 2.97 -3.17 10.22
N ARG A 31 2.78 -3.04 11.54
CA ARG A 31 1.93 -3.96 12.33
C ARG A 31 0.48 -3.89 11.88
N GLU A 32 -0.07 -2.69 11.71
CA GLU A 32 -1.42 -2.50 11.16
C GLU A 32 -1.53 -3.15 9.77
N ALA A 33 -0.57 -2.89 8.88
CA ALA A 33 -0.55 -3.49 7.56
C ALA A 33 -0.41 -5.02 7.60
N ASN A 34 0.29 -5.58 8.60
CA ASN A 34 0.46 -7.03 8.79
C ASN A 34 -0.83 -7.69 9.23
N GLU A 35 -1.54 -7.11 10.19
CA GLU A 35 -2.86 -7.60 10.62
C GLU A 35 -3.84 -7.63 9.44
N VAL A 36 -3.93 -6.52 8.68
CA VAL A 36 -4.80 -6.45 7.50
C VAL A 36 -4.36 -7.43 6.40
N ALA A 37 -3.06 -7.62 6.18
CA ALA A 37 -2.56 -8.59 5.21
C ALA A 37 -2.92 -10.03 5.59
N GLU A 38 -2.84 -10.38 6.88
CA GLU A 38 -3.24 -11.69 7.39
C GLU A 38 -4.74 -11.94 7.22
N GLU A 39 -5.58 -10.96 7.58
CA GLU A 39 -7.02 -11.03 7.35
C GLU A 39 -7.38 -11.20 5.86
N LEU A 40 -6.71 -10.44 4.98
CA LEU A 40 -6.93 -10.55 3.55
C LEU A 40 -6.52 -11.92 3.02
N ASN A 41 -5.39 -12.47 3.50
CA ASN A 41 -4.94 -13.82 3.12
C ASN A 41 -5.95 -14.88 3.56
N ALA A 42 -6.46 -14.81 4.80
CA ALA A 42 -7.49 -15.73 5.30
C ALA A 42 -8.80 -15.63 4.49
N ALA A 43 -9.24 -14.41 4.15
CA ALA A 43 -10.43 -14.21 3.32
C ALA A 43 -10.26 -14.76 1.90
N MET A 44 -9.09 -14.58 1.29
CA MET A 44 -8.76 -15.15 -0.02
C MET A 44 -8.77 -16.68 0.01
N GLU A 45 -8.22 -17.29 1.06
CA GLU A 45 -8.27 -18.74 1.27
C GLU A 45 -9.71 -19.25 1.39
N ALA A 46 -10.56 -18.54 2.16
CA ALA A 46 -11.98 -18.88 2.28
C ALA A 46 -12.74 -18.76 0.94
N LEU A 47 -12.31 -17.88 0.03
CA LEU A 47 -12.83 -17.77 -1.35
C LEU A 47 -12.27 -18.83 -2.32
N GLY A 48 -11.42 -19.74 -1.82
CA GLY A 48 -10.77 -20.79 -2.61
C GLY A 48 -9.69 -20.24 -3.54
N VAL A 49 -9.06 -19.11 -3.19
CA VAL A 49 -7.86 -18.60 -3.86
C VAL A 49 -6.65 -19.23 -3.18
N ASP A 50 -5.83 -19.93 -3.95
CA ASP A 50 -4.60 -20.53 -3.43
C ASP A 50 -3.62 -19.42 -3.01
N VAL A 51 -3.27 -19.38 -1.72
CA VAL A 51 -2.32 -18.44 -1.14
C VAL A 51 -0.90 -18.55 -1.72
N ARG A 52 -0.57 -19.67 -2.38
CA ARG A 52 0.67 -19.82 -3.15
C ARG A 52 0.64 -19.03 -4.46
N SER A 53 -0.55 -18.74 -4.98
CA SER A 53 -0.76 -17.93 -6.18
C SER A 53 -0.98 -16.45 -5.87
N VAL A 54 -1.58 -16.13 -4.71
CA VAL A 54 -1.85 -14.76 -4.26
C VAL A 54 -1.53 -14.62 -2.79
N ARG A 55 -0.63 -13.69 -2.46
CA ARG A 55 -0.30 -13.36 -1.08
C ARG A 55 -0.27 -11.86 -0.88
N ALA A 56 -1.06 -11.38 0.07
CA ALA A 56 -0.99 -10.04 0.61
C ALA A 56 0.23 -9.94 1.53
N VAL A 57 1.03 -8.89 1.35
CA VAL A 57 2.24 -8.63 2.12
C VAL A 57 2.18 -7.24 2.70
N ALA A 58 2.45 -7.12 4.00
CA ALA A 58 2.55 -5.85 4.68
C ALA A 58 3.78 -5.07 4.24
N HIS A 59 3.59 -3.77 4.05
CA HIS A 59 4.64 -2.81 3.78
C HIS A 59 4.33 -1.48 4.44
N VAL A 60 5.33 -0.61 4.48
CA VAL A 60 5.18 0.77 4.93
C VAL A 60 5.79 1.66 3.89
N GLY A 61 5.01 2.64 3.44
CA GLY A 61 5.46 3.59 2.45
C GLY A 61 6.49 4.57 3.01
N PRO A 62 7.09 5.40 2.16
CA PRO A 62 8.21 6.26 2.52
C PRO A 62 7.85 7.28 3.61
N ARG A 63 6.58 7.65 3.76
CA ARG A 63 6.10 8.61 4.78
C ARG A 63 5.57 7.93 6.04
N GLY A 64 5.75 6.61 6.18
CA GLY A 64 5.24 5.86 7.33
C GLY A 64 3.79 5.41 7.15
N GLU A 65 3.20 5.49 5.96
CA GLU A 65 1.84 5.05 5.73
C GLU A 65 1.75 3.51 5.64
N PRO A 66 0.71 2.87 6.23
CA PRO A 66 0.52 1.42 6.13
C PRO A 66 0.06 1.04 4.72
N VAL A 67 0.70 0.04 4.12
CA VAL A 67 0.40 -0.42 2.76
C VAL A 67 0.34 -1.94 2.71
N VAL A 68 -0.63 -2.49 1.99
CA VAL A 68 -0.68 -3.92 1.65
C VAL A 68 -0.38 -4.10 0.17
N TRP A 69 0.63 -4.90 -0.13
CA TRP A 69 1.03 -5.23 -1.49
C TRP A 69 0.46 -6.56 -1.96
N LEU A 70 0.08 -6.58 -3.24
CA LEU A 70 -0.30 -7.76 -3.99
C LEU A 70 0.49 -7.78 -5.30
N ARG A 71 0.90 -8.98 -5.73
CA ARG A 71 1.38 -9.16 -7.11
C ARG A 71 0.22 -8.88 -8.08
N LEU A 72 0.53 -8.28 -9.24
CA LEU A 72 -0.48 -7.88 -10.23
C LEU A 72 -1.41 -9.03 -10.63
N GLU A 73 -0.87 -10.21 -10.92
CA GLU A 73 -1.71 -11.37 -11.27
C GLU A 73 -2.60 -11.82 -10.12
N GLY A 74 -2.09 -11.72 -8.89
CA GLY A 74 -2.89 -12.03 -7.71
C GLY A 74 -4.01 -11.02 -7.48
N ALA A 75 -3.75 -9.73 -7.64
CA ALA A 75 -4.77 -8.69 -7.58
C ALA A 75 -5.88 -8.91 -8.64
N ARG A 76 -5.50 -9.30 -9.87
CA ARG A 76 -6.46 -9.62 -10.94
C ARG A 76 -7.32 -10.83 -10.59
N LEU A 77 -6.71 -11.90 -10.06
CA LEU A 77 -7.43 -13.12 -9.66
C LEU A 77 -8.44 -12.83 -8.55
N VAL A 78 -8.03 -12.08 -7.52
CA VAL A 78 -8.91 -11.64 -6.43
C VAL A 78 -10.08 -10.83 -6.98
N ALA A 79 -9.81 -9.85 -7.84
CA ALA A 79 -10.86 -9.04 -8.46
C ALA A 79 -11.84 -9.88 -9.29
N TRP A 80 -11.35 -10.90 -10.00
CA TRP A 80 -12.20 -11.84 -10.74
C TRP A 80 -13.10 -12.66 -9.79
N ARG A 81 -12.55 -13.20 -8.70
CA ARG A 81 -13.31 -13.96 -7.69
C ARG A 81 -14.38 -13.12 -7.00
N LEU A 82 -14.03 -11.90 -6.60
CA LEU A 82 -14.98 -10.98 -5.95
C LEU A 82 -16.14 -10.63 -6.86
N ARG A 83 -15.89 -10.41 -8.17
CA ARG A 83 -16.98 -10.18 -9.15
C ARG A 83 -17.88 -11.40 -9.29
N GLY A 84 -17.32 -12.61 -9.32
CA GLY A 84 -18.11 -13.84 -9.35
C GLY A 84 -18.97 -14.01 -8.10
N ALA A 85 -18.40 -13.79 -6.92
CA ALA A 85 -19.11 -13.88 -5.65
C ALA A 85 -20.25 -12.85 -5.55
N ALA A 86 -20.00 -11.60 -5.96
CA ALA A 86 -21.01 -10.53 -6.00
C ALA A 86 -22.18 -10.86 -6.95
N ALA A 87 -21.89 -11.47 -8.10
CA ALA A 87 -22.92 -11.89 -9.05
C ALA A 87 -23.83 -12.99 -8.49
N ILE A 88 -23.30 -13.89 -7.67
CA ILE A 88 -24.06 -14.99 -7.04
C ILE A 88 -24.88 -14.49 -5.84
N SER A 89 -24.32 -13.60 -5.02
CA SER A 89 -24.97 -13.10 -3.81
C SER A 89 -25.92 -11.92 -4.06
N GLY A 90 -25.88 -11.31 -5.25
CA GLY A 90 -26.55 -10.03 -5.52
C GLY A 90 -25.93 -8.84 -4.78
N ALA A 91 -24.77 -9.04 -4.13
CA ALA A 91 -24.10 -7.98 -3.39
C ALA A 91 -23.52 -6.94 -4.36
N ARG A 92 -23.82 -5.66 -4.10
CA ARG A 92 -23.26 -4.56 -4.89
C ARG A 92 -21.91 -4.14 -4.29
N VAL A 93 -20.87 -4.12 -5.13
CA VAL A 93 -19.58 -3.52 -4.77
C VAL A 93 -19.80 -2.01 -4.61
N VAL A 94 -19.65 -1.51 -3.38
CA VAL A 94 -19.61 -0.08 -3.07
C VAL A 94 -18.16 0.37 -3.02
N ARG A 95 -17.86 1.47 -3.73
CA ARG A 95 -16.56 2.13 -3.68
C ARG A 95 -16.50 2.91 -2.37
N PHE A 96 -15.56 2.57 -1.51
CA PHE A 96 -15.21 3.40 -0.36
C PHE A 96 -14.03 4.28 -0.76
N GLU A 97 -14.23 5.59 -0.77
CA GLU A 97 -13.11 6.53 -0.78
C GLU A 97 -12.77 6.80 0.69
N ARG A 98 -11.61 6.31 1.13
CA ARG A 98 -11.08 6.72 2.43
C ARG A 98 -10.51 8.12 2.22
N THR A 99 -11.22 9.14 2.70
CA THR A 99 -10.62 10.45 2.94
C THR A 99 -9.48 10.23 3.91
N ALA A 100 -8.26 10.53 3.49
CA ALA A 100 -7.14 10.68 4.41
C ALA A 100 -7.50 11.87 5.31
N ASP A 101 -8.14 11.60 6.44
CA ASP A 101 -8.35 12.62 7.46
C ASP A 101 -6.99 12.94 8.07
N GLU A 102 -6.68 14.22 8.07
CA GLU A 102 -5.40 14.84 8.36
C GLU A 102 -4.97 14.51 9.80
N THR A 103 -4.00 13.62 9.95
CA THR A 103 -3.21 13.52 11.19
C THR A 103 -1.94 14.34 11.04
N GLU A 104 -2.10 15.64 10.80
CA GLU A 104 -1.03 16.61 10.91
C GLU A 104 -1.56 17.88 11.60
N GLY A 105 -1.50 17.92 12.94
CA GLY A 105 -1.77 19.17 13.63
C GLY A 105 -2.10 19.13 15.12
N ASP A 106 -1.41 18.35 15.96
CA ASP A 106 -1.56 18.59 17.42
C ASP A 106 -0.31 18.34 18.30
N LEU A 107 0.90 18.47 17.74
CA LEU A 107 2.14 18.31 18.52
C LEU A 107 3.02 19.56 18.66
N ARG A 108 2.53 20.76 18.32
CA ARG A 108 3.29 22.00 18.59
C ARG A 108 2.39 23.19 18.95
N ARG A 109 1.96 23.26 20.22
CA ARG A 109 2.19 24.42 21.11
C ARG A 109 1.65 24.18 22.51
N GLY A 110 2.43 23.45 23.29
CA GLY A 110 2.44 23.48 24.75
C GLY A 110 3.88 23.58 25.22
N ALA A 111 4.49 24.77 25.10
CA ALA A 111 5.73 25.13 25.79
C ALA A 111 5.94 26.65 25.73
N ALA A 112 6.06 27.23 26.92
CA ALA A 112 6.39 28.61 27.28
C ALA A 112 5.26 29.66 27.18
#